data_AF-G7WQS2-F1
#
_entry.id   AF-G7WQS2-F1
#
_cell.length_a   1.000
_cell.length_b   1.000
_cell.length_c   1.000
_cell.angle_alpha   90.00
_cell.angle_beta   90.00
_cell.angle_gamma   90.00
#
_symmetry.space_group_name_H-M   'P 1'
#
loop_
_entity.id
_entity.type
_entity.pdbx_description
1 polymer ?
#
loop_
_entity_poly.entity_id
_entity_poly.type
_entity_poly.pdbx_seq_one_letter_code
_entity_poly.pdbx_strand_id
1 'polypeptide(L)'
;MGVWHISGLGISPGALTVPTSSIYLLLKAAEEGEAKACEFFETSGEWRQKEGILRGFPEGIVIFTSREVVEKKFSRRSDLKDRWFKNTGKEISVPRVACKFIRDIHRELFDQYDLPKIYYLAVDYQDFKKALPVIYHTVNALGTKGGKELWANMVGGTNQINASILTAGSLSGAISRYYYYFEQDIDLLHPDLEKPKGRLPKGQIDLLLSKWFQLPIFDFGWGEVSNTINSLMEQYNNALPLEVLKEELEKTGMKSQYLAKLTGSRLIVIENNLVRPGADLNHLRSLLSGDSNSPNNLSSWKKWAAEKGILWQQEMDQNCTLKKVFP
;
A
#
# COMPACT_ATOMS: atom_id res chain seq x y z
N MET A 1 9.64 15.12 -4.30
CA MET A 1 9.14 13.79 -4.67
C MET A 1 8.11 13.43 -3.63
N GLY A 2 6.98 12.89 -4.08
CA GLY A 2 5.76 12.78 -3.28
C GLY A 2 5.59 11.41 -2.65
N VAL A 3 4.40 11.17 -2.09
CA VAL A 3 4.02 9.91 -1.46
C VAL A 3 3.42 8.97 -2.51
N TRP A 4 3.76 7.68 -2.41
CA TRP A 4 3.08 6.64 -3.17
C TRP A 4 2.05 5.95 -2.28
N HIS A 5 0.80 5.93 -2.73
CA HIS A 5 -0.26 5.24 -2.03
C HIS A 5 -0.40 3.82 -2.58
N ILE A 6 -0.59 2.86 -1.69
CA ILE A 6 -0.97 1.49 -2.07
C ILE A 6 -2.31 1.15 -1.44
N SER A 7 -3.14 0.41 -2.16
CA SER A 7 -4.49 0.08 -1.69
C SER A 7 -5.01 -1.20 -2.33
N GLY A 8 -5.83 -1.94 -1.61
CA GLY A 8 -6.72 -2.92 -2.21
C GLY A 8 -7.95 -2.24 -2.81
N LEU A 9 -8.53 -2.79 -3.88
CA LEU A 9 -9.79 -2.31 -4.43
C LEU A 9 -10.71 -3.46 -4.83
N GLY A 10 -11.94 -3.41 -4.33
CA GLY A 10 -13.03 -4.28 -4.74
C GLY A 10 -13.94 -3.59 -5.75
N ILE A 11 -15.26 -3.75 -5.58
CA ILE A 11 -16.27 -3.15 -6.45
C ILE A 11 -16.75 -1.76 -6.01
N SER A 12 -16.32 -1.27 -4.83
CA SER A 12 -16.65 0.08 -4.34
C SER A 12 -15.47 1.03 -4.56
N PRO A 13 -15.53 1.95 -5.54
CA PRO A 13 -14.49 2.95 -5.74
C PRO A 13 -14.36 3.92 -4.56
N GLY A 14 -15.43 4.10 -3.75
CA GLY A 14 -15.43 4.92 -2.55
C GLY A 14 -14.34 4.54 -1.54
N ALA A 15 -14.02 3.24 -1.45
CA ALA A 15 -12.95 2.75 -0.59
C ALA A 15 -11.56 3.30 -0.94
N LEU A 16 -11.37 3.77 -2.18
CA LEU A 16 -10.17 4.48 -2.63
C LEU A 16 -10.38 5.99 -2.67
N THR A 17 -11.49 6.46 -3.25
CA THR A 17 -11.69 7.89 -3.50
C THR A 17 -11.97 8.68 -2.23
N VAL A 18 -12.69 8.11 -1.24
CA VAL A 18 -12.98 8.79 0.02
C VAL A 18 -11.70 9.09 0.81
N PRO A 19 -10.82 8.11 1.11
CA PRO A 19 -9.58 8.40 1.82
C PRO A 19 -8.64 9.30 1.02
N THR A 20 -8.53 9.10 -0.31
CA THR A 20 -7.72 9.99 -1.16
C THR A 20 -8.24 11.42 -1.10
N SER A 21 -9.55 11.64 -1.13
CA SER A 21 -10.12 12.98 -1.01
C SER A 21 -9.79 13.66 0.30
N SER A 22 -9.85 12.92 1.41
CA SER A 22 -9.47 13.44 2.73
C SER A 22 -8.03 13.92 2.75
N ILE A 23 -7.12 13.17 2.11
CA ILE A 23 -5.71 13.58 1.97
C ILE A 23 -5.59 14.88 1.16
N TYR A 24 -6.29 14.98 0.02
CA TYR A 24 -6.30 16.20 -0.80
C TYR A 24 -6.84 17.42 -0.04
N LEU A 25 -7.91 17.24 0.73
CA LEU A 25 -8.49 18.30 1.55
C LEU A 25 -7.55 18.73 2.69
N LEU A 26 -6.92 17.77 3.37
CA LEU A 26 -5.92 18.07 4.40
C LEU A 26 -4.69 18.76 3.78
N LEU A 27 -4.23 18.33 2.59
CA LEU A 27 -3.12 18.99 1.89
C LEU A 27 -3.47 20.44 1.60
N LYS A 28 -4.71 20.72 1.18
CA LYS A 28 -5.15 22.09 0.89
C LYS A 28 -5.15 22.95 2.15
N ALA A 29 -5.64 22.40 3.26
CA ALA A 29 -5.60 23.06 4.56
C ALA A 29 -4.16 23.32 5.04
N ALA A 30 -3.23 22.39 4.81
CA ALA A 30 -1.81 22.54 5.14
C ALA A 30 -1.13 23.62 4.29
N GLU A 31 -1.42 23.69 2.98
CA GLU A 31 -0.96 24.76 2.09
C GLU A 31 -1.41 26.15 2.58
N GLU A 32 -2.61 26.23 3.16
CA GLU A 32 -3.18 27.45 3.76
C GLU A 32 -2.71 27.71 5.21
N GLY A 33 -1.75 26.91 5.71
CA GLY A 33 -1.12 27.08 7.02
C GLY A 33 -2.00 26.65 8.21
N GLU A 34 -2.95 25.75 8.02
CA GLU A 34 -3.70 25.20 9.15
C GLU A 34 -2.85 24.21 9.95
N ALA A 35 -2.76 24.45 11.26
CA ALA A 35 -1.78 23.81 12.13
C ALA A 35 -1.91 22.29 12.21
N LYS A 36 -3.12 21.75 12.37
CA LYS A 36 -3.33 20.29 12.47
C LYS A 36 -3.08 19.60 11.14
N ALA A 37 -3.44 20.24 10.04
CA ALA A 37 -3.12 19.74 8.71
C ALA A 37 -1.60 19.75 8.45
N CYS A 38 -0.88 20.81 8.84
CA CYS A 38 0.58 20.86 8.78
C CYS A 38 1.24 19.75 9.62
N GLU A 39 0.77 19.55 10.85
CA GLU A 39 1.24 18.49 11.75
C GLU A 39 1.02 17.10 11.13
N PHE A 40 -0.15 16.86 10.51
CA PHE A 40 -0.46 15.60 9.86
C PHE A 40 0.57 15.21 8.77
N PHE A 41 1.10 16.20 8.04
CA PHE A 41 2.10 15.99 6.98
C PHE A 41 3.55 16.29 7.40
N GLU A 42 3.81 16.61 8.67
CA GLU A 42 5.12 17.07 9.12
C GLU A 42 6.23 16.07 8.79
N THR A 43 5.95 14.77 8.97
CA THR A 43 6.89 13.67 8.73
C THR A 43 6.80 13.08 7.32
N SER A 44 6.02 13.69 6.44
CA SER A 44 5.75 13.18 5.10
C SER A 44 6.67 13.81 4.05
N GLY A 45 6.88 13.10 2.95
CA GLY A 45 7.78 13.47 1.88
C GLY A 45 9.15 12.82 2.01
N GLU A 46 9.82 12.66 0.87
CA GLU A 46 11.19 12.15 0.84
C GLU A 46 12.17 13.17 1.43
N TRP A 47 13.28 12.68 2.02
CA TRP A 47 14.37 13.52 2.54
C TRP A 47 14.88 14.55 1.52
N ARG A 48 14.83 14.22 0.21
CA ARG A 48 15.21 15.11 -0.91
C ARG A 48 13.98 15.62 -1.69
N GLN A 49 12.93 16.01 -0.99
CA GLN A 49 11.77 16.59 -1.64
C GLN A 49 12.17 17.85 -2.42
N LYS A 50 11.81 17.89 -3.72
CA LYS A 50 11.97 19.08 -4.56
C LYS A 50 11.27 20.27 -3.90
N GLU A 51 11.97 21.40 -3.86
CA GLU A 51 11.39 22.67 -3.43
C GLU A 51 10.09 22.96 -4.20
N GLY A 52 9.08 23.49 -3.51
CA GLY A 52 7.78 23.85 -4.11
C GLY A 52 6.73 22.73 -4.16
N ILE A 53 7.06 21.49 -3.80
CA ILE A 53 6.07 20.41 -3.66
C ILE A 53 5.65 20.29 -2.19
N LEU A 54 4.34 20.19 -1.93
CA LEU A 54 3.81 19.98 -0.58
C LEU A 54 4.20 18.61 0.01
N ARG A 55 4.57 18.57 1.29
CA ARG A 55 4.81 17.30 2.01
C ARG A 55 3.55 16.44 1.97
N GLY A 56 3.70 15.14 1.72
CA GLY A 56 2.55 14.23 1.62
C GLY A 56 1.81 14.25 0.28
N PHE A 57 2.22 15.08 -0.69
CA PHE A 57 1.52 15.16 -1.98
C PHE A 57 1.60 13.83 -2.76
N PRO A 58 0.49 13.28 -3.27
CA PRO A 58 0.49 12.00 -3.99
C PRO A 58 1.25 12.07 -5.32
N GLU A 59 2.30 11.25 -5.47
CA GLU A 59 3.03 11.08 -6.75
C GLU A 59 2.46 9.92 -7.57
N GLY A 60 1.98 8.88 -6.88
CA GLY A 60 1.42 7.70 -7.52
C GLY A 60 0.51 6.90 -6.60
N ILE A 61 -0.36 6.10 -7.21
CA ILE A 61 -1.30 5.20 -6.54
C ILE A 61 -1.18 3.83 -7.19
N VAL A 62 -0.92 2.80 -6.40
CA VAL A 62 -0.91 1.41 -6.83
C VAL A 62 -2.07 0.66 -6.20
N ILE A 63 -2.89 0.05 -7.04
CA ILE A 63 -4.15 -0.55 -6.65
C ILE A 63 -4.09 -2.05 -6.93
N PHE A 64 -4.14 -2.87 -5.89
CA PHE A 64 -4.25 -4.32 -6.00
C PHE A 64 -5.73 -4.69 -6.09
N THR A 65 -6.09 -5.39 -7.15
CA THR A 65 -7.49 -5.75 -7.39
C THR A 65 -7.58 -7.05 -8.18
N SER A 66 -8.81 -7.53 -8.39
CA SER A 66 -9.06 -8.73 -9.18
C SER A 66 -8.94 -8.45 -10.68
N ARG A 67 -8.68 -9.49 -11.47
CA ARG A 67 -8.64 -9.37 -12.94
C ARG A 67 -10.01 -8.94 -13.48
N GLU A 68 -11.08 -9.39 -12.86
CA GLU A 68 -12.46 -9.06 -13.20
C GLU A 68 -12.76 -7.56 -13.06
N VAL A 69 -12.20 -6.89 -12.03
CA VAL A 69 -12.38 -5.44 -11.84
C VAL A 69 -11.68 -4.64 -12.93
N VAL A 70 -10.43 -4.99 -13.29
CA VAL A 70 -9.69 -4.28 -14.35
C VAL A 70 -10.19 -4.62 -15.76
N GLU A 71 -10.72 -5.82 -15.96
CA GLU A 71 -11.32 -6.27 -17.24
C GLU A 71 -12.81 -5.91 -17.38
N LYS A 72 -13.39 -5.20 -16.40
CA LYS A 72 -14.79 -4.75 -16.40
C LYS A 72 -15.84 -5.88 -16.42
N LYS A 73 -15.52 -7.03 -15.84
CA LYS A 73 -16.47 -8.17 -15.70
C LYS A 73 -17.49 -7.98 -14.58
N PHE A 74 -17.28 -7.00 -13.71
CA PHE A 74 -18.26 -6.59 -12.70
C PHE A 74 -18.94 -5.29 -13.09
N SER A 75 -20.27 -5.30 -13.09
CA SER A 75 -21.08 -4.08 -13.08
C SER A 75 -21.06 -3.46 -11.68
N ARG A 76 -20.87 -2.15 -11.63
CA ARG A 76 -20.94 -1.31 -10.42
C ARG A 76 -22.23 -1.58 -9.62
N ARG A 77 -22.22 -1.28 -8.31
CA ARG A 77 -23.47 -0.99 -7.58
C ARG A 77 -24.14 0.25 -8.18
N SER A 78 -25.44 0.19 -8.46
CA SER A 78 -26.20 1.31 -9.03
C SER A 78 -26.18 2.56 -8.15
N ASP A 79 -25.93 2.39 -6.85
CA ASP A 79 -26.33 3.38 -5.84
C ASP A 79 -25.22 4.33 -5.39
N LEU A 80 -24.03 4.32 -6.03
CA LEU A 80 -22.97 5.27 -5.63
C LEU A 80 -23.41 6.73 -5.77
N LYS A 81 -23.05 7.51 -4.76
CA LYS A 81 -23.38 8.91 -4.57
C LYS A 81 -22.12 9.77 -4.76
N ASP A 82 -22.19 10.70 -5.69
CA ASP A 82 -21.20 11.76 -5.83
C ASP A 82 -21.91 13.12 -5.84
N ARG A 83 -21.86 13.80 -4.71
CA ARG A 83 -22.46 15.13 -4.53
C ARG A 83 -21.51 16.25 -4.98
N TRP A 84 -20.24 15.96 -5.22
CA TRP A 84 -19.21 16.98 -5.48
C TRP A 84 -19.00 17.23 -6.97
N PHE A 85 -18.83 16.17 -7.75
CA PHE A 85 -18.50 16.27 -9.18
C PHE A 85 -19.56 15.66 -10.10
N LYS A 86 -20.59 15.04 -9.51
CA LYS A 86 -21.68 14.39 -10.24
C LYS A 86 -21.16 13.33 -11.21
N ASN A 87 -20.14 12.57 -10.82
CA ASN A 87 -19.66 11.38 -11.55
C ASN A 87 -20.64 10.19 -11.46
N THR A 88 -21.93 10.47 -11.30
CA THR A 88 -23.05 9.53 -11.27
C THR A 88 -23.59 9.27 -12.67
N GLY A 89 -22.75 8.75 -13.55
CA GLY A 89 -23.17 8.24 -14.87
C GLY A 89 -23.53 6.76 -14.85
N LYS A 90 -24.12 6.25 -15.94
CA LYS A 90 -24.29 4.79 -16.23
C LYS A 90 -22.95 4.06 -16.45
N GLU A 91 -21.86 4.60 -15.92
CA GLU A 91 -20.51 4.19 -16.23
C GLU A 91 -20.12 2.94 -15.43
N ILE A 92 -19.72 1.89 -16.15
CA ILE A 92 -19.71 0.51 -15.66
C ILE A 92 -18.39 0.13 -14.95
N SER A 93 -17.30 0.87 -15.23
CA SER A 93 -15.95 0.50 -14.79
C SER A 93 -15.55 1.18 -13.47
N VAL A 94 -15.32 0.39 -12.42
CA VAL A 94 -14.83 0.87 -11.11
C VAL A 94 -13.52 1.69 -11.25
N PRO A 95 -12.47 1.22 -11.98
CA PRO A 95 -11.27 2.03 -12.23
C PRO A 95 -11.54 3.39 -12.87
N ARG A 96 -12.52 3.46 -13.79
CA ARG A 96 -12.85 4.69 -14.51
C ARG A 96 -13.50 5.72 -13.59
N VAL A 97 -14.43 5.28 -12.74
CA VAL A 97 -15.09 6.14 -11.75
C VAL A 97 -14.06 6.68 -10.75
N ALA A 98 -13.19 5.81 -10.23
CA ALA A 98 -12.12 6.23 -9.32
C ALA A 98 -11.18 7.24 -9.98
N CYS A 99 -10.74 6.98 -11.22
CA CYS A 99 -9.90 7.89 -12.00
C CYS A 99 -10.56 9.27 -12.19
N LYS A 100 -11.82 9.31 -12.64
CA LYS A 100 -12.53 10.57 -12.86
C LYS A 100 -12.60 11.37 -11.57
N PHE A 101 -13.03 10.74 -10.49
CA PHE A 101 -13.13 11.41 -9.20
C PHE A 101 -11.77 11.98 -8.75
N ILE A 102 -10.70 11.16 -8.77
CA ILE A 102 -9.34 11.59 -8.37
C ILE A 102 -8.82 12.71 -9.26
N ARG A 103 -9.07 12.64 -10.57
CA ARG A 103 -8.71 13.70 -11.52
C ARG A 103 -9.44 15.00 -11.21
N ASP A 104 -10.75 14.92 -10.97
CA ASP A 104 -11.60 16.10 -10.79
C ASP A 104 -11.27 16.80 -9.47
N ILE A 105 -11.06 16.07 -8.37
CA ILE A 105 -10.60 16.67 -7.10
C ILE A 105 -9.19 17.24 -7.19
N HIS A 106 -8.29 16.59 -7.94
CA HIS A 106 -6.96 17.11 -8.17
C HIS A 106 -7.00 18.44 -8.92
N ARG A 107 -7.75 18.52 -10.02
CA ARG A 107 -7.93 19.77 -10.77
C ARG A 107 -8.61 20.86 -9.96
N GLU A 108 -9.56 20.51 -9.11
CA GLU A 108 -10.24 21.49 -8.25
C GLU A 108 -9.26 22.15 -7.26
N LEU A 109 -8.36 21.37 -6.66
CA LEU A 109 -7.56 21.82 -5.52
C LEU A 109 -6.10 22.16 -5.88
N PHE A 110 -5.57 21.55 -6.94
CA PHE A 110 -4.14 21.45 -7.23
C PHE A 110 -3.83 21.40 -8.74
N ASP A 111 -4.61 22.10 -9.60
CA ASP A 111 -4.40 22.11 -11.07
C ASP A 111 -2.99 22.54 -11.50
N GLN A 112 -2.25 23.24 -10.64
CA GLN A 112 -0.86 23.64 -10.85
C GLN A 112 0.16 22.50 -10.69
N TYR A 113 -0.26 21.34 -10.18
CA TYR A 113 0.60 20.17 -9.95
C TYR A 113 0.33 19.06 -10.98
N ASP A 114 1.31 18.17 -11.15
CA ASP A 114 1.14 17.00 -12.00
C ASP A 114 0.14 16.00 -11.38
N LEU A 115 -0.74 15.46 -12.22
CA LEU A 115 -1.66 14.38 -11.83
C LEU A 115 -0.88 13.14 -11.34
N PRO A 116 -1.34 12.46 -10.28
CA PRO A 116 -0.69 11.24 -9.80
C PRO A 116 -0.80 10.12 -10.83
N LYS A 117 0.25 9.29 -10.91
CA LYS A 117 0.22 8.09 -11.77
C LYS A 117 -0.59 7.01 -11.08
N ILE A 118 -1.59 6.44 -11.76
CA ILE A 118 -2.40 5.36 -11.19
C ILE A 118 -2.12 4.04 -11.92
N TYR A 119 -1.73 3.02 -11.15
CA TYR A 119 -1.47 1.66 -11.63
C TYR A 119 -2.41 0.67 -10.95
N TYR A 120 -2.87 -0.31 -11.71
CA TYR A 120 -3.66 -1.42 -11.20
C TYR A 120 -2.89 -2.73 -11.42
N LEU A 121 -2.82 -3.55 -10.37
CA LEU A 121 -2.23 -4.88 -10.44
C LEU A 121 -3.32 -5.92 -10.19
N ALA A 122 -3.50 -6.82 -11.15
CA ALA A 122 -4.37 -7.97 -10.97
C ALA A 122 -3.69 -8.98 -10.04
N VAL A 123 -4.36 -9.32 -8.96
CA VAL A 123 -3.95 -10.34 -7.98
C VAL A 123 -5.10 -11.31 -7.74
N ASP A 124 -4.77 -12.51 -7.27
CA ASP A 124 -5.76 -13.47 -6.77
C ASP A 124 -6.24 -12.98 -5.39
N TYR A 125 -7.39 -12.33 -5.36
CA TYR A 125 -7.94 -11.70 -4.15
C TYR A 125 -8.45 -12.71 -3.11
N GLN A 126 -8.52 -13.99 -3.47
CA GLN A 126 -8.97 -15.07 -2.58
C GLN A 126 -7.79 -15.88 -2.03
N ASP A 127 -6.64 -15.84 -2.68
CA ASP A 127 -5.45 -16.61 -2.32
C ASP A 127 -4.30 -15.71 -1.85
N PHE A 128 -4.12 -15.65 -0.53
CA PHE A 128 -3.01 -14.95 0.11
C PHE A 128 -1.64 -15.38 -0.46
N LYS A 129 -1.45 -16.66 -0.76
CA LYS A 129 -0.15 -17.19 -1.23
C LYS A 129 0.21 -16.68 -2.62
N LYS A 130 -0.79 -16.31 -3.42
CA LYS A 130 -0.58 -15.70 -4.74
C LYS A 130 -0.56 -14.18 -4.69
N ALA A 131 -1.34 -13.56 -3.79
CA ALA A 131 -1.37 -12.12 -3.62
C ALA A 131 -0.07 -11.58 -2.98
N LEU A 132 0.42 -12.26 -1.93
CA LEU A 132 1.58 -11.81 -1.16
C LEU A 132 2.83 -11.57 -2.02
N PRO A 133 3.29 -12.49 -2.89
CA PRO A 133 4.49 -12.26 -3.69
C PRO A 133 4.37 -11.01 -4.57
N VAL A 134 3.20 -10.79 -5.20
CA VAL A 134 2.99 -9.63 -6.08
C VAL A 134 3.05 -8.32 -5.30
N ILE A 135 2.39 -8.29 -4.14
CA ILE A 135 2.34 -7.12 -3.26
C ILE A 135 3.73 -6.86 -2.65
N TYR A 136 4.42 -7.90 -2.20
CA TYR A 136 5.78 -7.82 -1.65
C TYR A 136 6.78 -7.26 -2.66
N HIS A 137 6.81 -7.77 -3.90
CA HIS A 137 7.69 -7.24 -4.93
C HIS A 137 7.38 -5.79 -5.28
N THR A 138 6.10 -5.40 -5.24
CA THR A 138 5.68 -4.01 -5.45
C THR A 138 6.16 -3.11 -4.32
N VAL A 139 5.90 -3.48 -3.06
CA VAL A 139 6.31 -2.73 -1.87
C VAL A 139 7.84 -2.58 -1.83
N ASN A 140 8.58 -3.66 -2.08
CA ASN A 140 10.05 -3.60 -2.11
C ASN A 140 10.59 -2.71 -3.23
N ALA A 141 10.05 -2.83 -4.45
CA ALA A 141 10.57 -2.09 -5.60
C ALA A 141 10.29 -0.59 -5.52
N LEU A 142 9.18 -0.19 -4.89
CA LEU A 142 8.83 1.22 -4.70
C LEU A 142 9.47 1.78 -3.42
N GLY A 143 9.32 1.09 -2.30
CA GLY A 143 9.75 1.56 -0.98
C GLY A 143 11.20 1.21 -0.69
N THR A 144 11.49 0.01 -0.19
CA THR A 144 12.85 -0.36 0.30
C THR A 144 13.96 -0.10 -0.71
N LYS A 145 13.75 -0.49 -1.97
CA LYS A 145 14.76 -0.37 -3.04
C LYS A 145 14.59 0.90 -3.88
N GLY A 146 13.35 1.38 -4.01
CA GLY A 146 13.01 2.57 -4.80
C GLY A 146 13.10 3.90 -4.05
N GLY A 147 13.19 3.86 -2.71
CA GLY A 147 13.29 5.02 -1.84
C GLY A 147 12.01 5.82 -1.67
N LYS A 148 10.85 5.33 -2.14
CA LYS A 148 9.57 6.04 -2.05
C LYS A 148 8.95 5.86 -0.67
N GLU A 149 8.37 6.94 -0.14
CA GLU A 149 7.47 6.83 1.02
C GLU A 149 6.18 6.15 0.58
N LEU A 150 5.79 5.08 1.28
CA LEU A 150 4.59 4.30 0.98
C LEU A 150 3.53 4.46 2.06
N TRP A 151 2.31 4.80 1.65
CA TRP A 151 1.13 4.85 2.52
C TRP A 151 0.10 3.80 2.09
N ALA A 152 -0.23 2.88 2.98
CA ALA A 152 -1.18 1.81 2.75
C ALA A 152 -2.59 2.18 3.23
N ASN A 153 -3.50 2.35 2.27
CA ASN A 153 -4.93 2.45 2.52
C ASN A 153 -5.51 1.05 2.73
N MET A 154 -5.97 0.78 3.96
CA MET A 154 -6.51 -0.51 4.38
C MET A 154 -8.04 -0.60 4.25
N VAL A 155 -8.72 0.48 3.81
CA VAL A 155 -10.19 0.54 3.70
C VAL A 155 -10.72 -0.40 2.62
N GLY A 156 -10.05 -0.46 1.47
CA GLY A 156 -10.47 -1.24 0.32
C GLY A 156 -9.70 -2.56 0.16
N GLY A 157 -10.28 -3.49 -0.60
CA GLY A 157 -9.71 -4.81 -0.87
C GLY A 157 -10.30 -5.92 -0.02
N THR A 158 -9.90 -7.15 -0.30
CA THR A 158 -10.25 -8.31 0.54
C THR A 158 -9.29 -8.44 1.70
N ASN A 159 -9.68 -9.22 2.71
CA ASN A 159 -8.81 -9.53 3.84
C ASN A 159 -7.47 -10.12 3.40
N GLN A 160 -7.44 -10.90 2.32
CA GLN A 160 -6.22 -11.49 1.77
C GLN A 160 -5.28 -10.43 1.16
N ILE A 161 -5.81 -9.45 0.44
CA ILE A 161 -5.01 -8.32 -0.08
C ILE A 161 -4.49 -7.48 1.08
N ASN A 162 -5.35 -7.14 2.04
CA ASN A 162 -4.96 -6.33 3.20
C ASN A 162 -3.94 -7.05 4.09
N ALA A 163 -4.13 -8.34 4.36
CA ALA A 163 -3.14 -9.16 5.05
C ALA A 163 -1.82 -9.20 4.27
N SER A 164 -1.87 -9.34 2.94
CA SER A 164 -0.67 -9.33 2.10
C SER A 164 0.06 -7.99 2.13
N ILE A 165 -0.64 -6.86 2.15
CA ILE A 165 -0.05 -5.52 2.30
C ILE A 165 0.63 -5.38 3.65
N LEU A 166 -0.05 -5.76 4.73
CA LEU A 166 0.51 -5.75 6.09
C LEU A 166 1.75 -6.64 6.18
N THR A 167 1.67 -7.90 5.73
CA THR A 167 2.80 -8.83 5.74
C THR A 167 3.95 -8.32 4.87
N ALA A 168 3.67 -7.80 3.66
CA ALA A 168 4.71 -7.25 2.79
C ALA A 168 5.44 -6.08 3.44
N GLY A 169 4.70 -5.16 4.08
CA GLY A 169 5.30 -4.04 4.78
C GLY A 169 6.06 -4.47 6.04
N SER A 170 5.56 -5.43 6.83
CA SER A 170 6.29 -5.99 7.98
C SER A 170 7.58 -6.72 7.59
N LEU A 171 7.61 -7.36 6.41
CA LEU A 171 8.81 -8.03 5.91
C LEU A 171 9.84 -7.06 5.32
N SER A 172 9.40 -5.94 4.78
CA SER A 172 10.25 -5.00 4.03
C SER A 172 10.64 -3.74 4.82
N GLY A 173 9.90 -3.41 5.88
CA GLY A 173 10.01 -2.15 6.60
C GLY A 173 9.60 -0.92 5.76
N ALA A 174 9.01 -1.12 4.58
CA ALA A 174 8.92 -0.08 3.56
C ALA A 174 7.69 0.85 3.68
N ILE A 175 6.65 0.42 4.40
CA ILE A 175 5.39 1.15 4.51
C ILE A 175 5.44 2.04 5.76
N SER A 176 5.43 3.35 5.54
CA SER A 176 5.53 4.35 6.60
C SER A 176 4.21 4.56 7.35
N ARG A 177 3.07 4.41 6.66
CA ARG A 177 1.74 4.57 7.25
C ARG A 177 0.80 3.49 6.76
N TYR A 178 0.14 2.81 7.68
CA TYR A 178 -1.05 2.02 7.40
C TYR A 178 -2.24 2.75 7.98
N TYR A 179 -3.31 2.94 7.22
CA TYR A 179 -4.45 3.71 7.71
C TYR A 179 -5.78 3.15 7.25
N TYR A 180 -6.78 3.36 8.11
CA TYR A 180 -8.19 3.29 7.77
C TYR A 180 -8.76 4.70 7.76
N TYR A 181 -9.70 4.94 6.85
CA TYR A 181 -10.58 6.11 6.91
C TYR A 181 -12.00 5.60 7.10
N PHE A 182 -12.61 5.95 8.22
CA PHE A 182 -13.93 5.46 8.57
C PHE A 182 -15.01 6.34 7.96
N GLU A 183 -15.68 5.80 6.93
CA GLU A 183 -16.87 6.39 6.34
C GLU A 183 -18.05 5.43 6.51
N GLN A 184 -19.18 5.95 6.99
CA GLN A 184 -20.37 5.14 7.28
C GLN A 184 -21.15 4.83 6.01
N ASP A 185 -21.29 5.83 5.13
CA ASP A 185 -21.97 5.64 3.84
C ASP A 185 -20.99 5.11 2.79
N ILE A 186 -21.01 3.79 2.61
CA ILE A 186 -20.13 3.06 1.68
C ILE A 186 -20.40 3.36 0.20
N ASP A 187 -21.50 4.05 -0.10
CA ASP A 187 -21.86 4.43 -1.46
C ASP A 187 -21.27 5.79 -1.87
N LEU A 188 -20.69 6.55 -0.93
CA LEU A 188 -20.07 7.84 -1.25
C LEU A 188 -18.74 7.68 -2.00
N LEU A 189 -18.48 8.59 -2.95
CA LEU A 189 -17.16 8.75 -3.57
C LEU A 189 -16.26 9.76 -2.85
N HIS A 190 -16.81 10.47 -1.87
CA HIS A 190 -16.14 11.55 -1.15
C HIS A 190 -16.50 11.48 0.34
N PRO A 191 -15.70 12.05 1.24
CA PRO A 191 -16.04 12.15 2.66
C PRO A 191 -17.45 12.74 2.83
N ASP A 192 -18.19 12.26 3.83
CA ASP A 192 -19.52 12.80 4.16
C ASP A 192 -19.40 14.22 4.75
N LEU A 193 -19.19 15.18 3.85
CA LEU A 193 -19.12 16.61 4.07
C LEU A 193 -19.53 17.35 2.79
N GLU A 194 -19.98 18.59 2.95
CA GLU A 194 -20.29 19.47 1.82
C GLU A 194 -19.03 19.85 1.05
N LYS A 195 -19.08 19.86 -0.29
CA LYS A 195 -17.94 20.24 -1.13
C LYS A 195 -17.38 21.59 -0.66
N PRO A 196 -16.12 21.67 -0.22
CA PRO A 196 -15.56 22.93 0.26
C PRO A 196 -15.55 24.00 -0.83
N LYS A 197 -15.86 25.24 -0.45
CA LYS A 197 -15.78 26.43 -1.31
C LYS A 197 -14.72 27.35 -0.73
N GLY A 198 -13.46 27.11 -1.11
CA GLY A 198 -12.31 27.83 -0.56
C GLY A 198 -11.76 27.18 0.71
N ARG A 199 -11.27 28.00 1.65
CA ARG A 199 -10.59 27.56 2.86
C ARG A 199 -11.47 26.63 3.70
N LEU A 200 -10.91 25.50 4.11
CA LEU A 200 -11.62 24.54 4.94
C LEU A 200 -11.82 25.11 6.36
N PRO A 201 -13.07 25.13 6.88
CA PRO A 201 -13.31 25.46 8.28
C PRO A 201 -12.62 24.46 9.21
N LYS A 202 -12.11 24.94 10.36
CA LYS A 202 -11.45 24.10 11.38
C LYS A 202 -12.28 22.87 11.77
N GLY A 203 -13.60 23.03 11.92
CA GLY A 203 -14.49 21.92 12.25
C GLY A 203 -14.54 20.81 11.18
N GLN A 204 -14.34 21.14 9.90
CA GLN A 204 -14.25 20.13 8.84
C GLN A 204 -12.91 19.40 8.89
N ILE A 205 -11.83 20.08 9.23
CA ILE A 205 -10.49 19.47 9.39
C ILE A 205 -10.50 18.50 10.58
N ASP A 206 -11.09 18.91 11.70
CA ASP A 206 -11.28 18.04 12.87
C ASP A 206 -12.11 16.80 12.53
N LEU A 207 -13.19 16.98 11.75
CA LEU A 207 -13.99 15.87 11.26
C LEU A 207 -13.18 14.92 10.37
N LEU A 208 -12.42 15.44 9.40
CA LEU A 208 -11.56 14.63 8.54
C LEU A 208 -10.54 13.82 9.35
N LEU A 209 -9.88 14.45 10.32
CA LEU A 209 -8.88 13.81 11.17
C LEU A 209 -9.49 12.78 12.11
N SER A 210 -10.67 13.04 12.68
CA SER A 210 -11.38 12.07 13.54
C SER A 210 -11.81 10.80 12.80
N LYS A 211 -12.01 10.87 11.48
CA LYS A 211 -12.29 9.70 10.64
C LYS A 211 -11.01 8.95 10.23
N TRP A 212 -9.85 9.58 10.38
CA TRP A 212 -8.56 8.97 10.06
C TRP A 212 -8.04 8.15 11.24
N PHE A 213 -7.72 6.88 10.97
CA PHE A 213 -7.11 6.01 11.96
C PHE A 213 -5.85 5.38 11.40
N GLN A 214 -4.71 5.80 11.93
CA GLN A 214 -3.42 5.22 11.60
C GLN A 214 -3.17 3.99 12.47
N LEU A 215 -2.95 2.83 11.84
CA LEU A 215 -2.51 1.65 12.56
C LEU A 215 -1.08 1.86 13.07
N PRO A 216 -0.71 1.24 14.20
CA PRO A 216 0.68 1.20 14.61
C PRO A 216 1.54 0.60 13.49
N ILE A 217 2.78 1.07 13.38
CA ILE A 217 3.74 0.50 12.44
C ILE A 217 3.95 -0.98 12.83
N PHE A 218 3.60 -1.88 11.92
CA PHE A 218 3.87 -3.31 12.07
C PHE A 218 5.29 -3.62 11.62
N ASP A 219 6.28 -3.00 12.26
CA ASP A 219 7.69 -3.39 12.11
C ASP A 219 8.07 -4.20 13.33
N PHE A 220 7.91 -5.52 13.21
CA PHE A 220 8.27 -6.45 14.28
C PHE A 220 9.76 -6.82 14.26
N GLY A 221 10.59 -6.11 13.48
CA GLY A 221 11.98 -6.51 13.19
C GLY A 221 12.06 -7.84 12.44
N TRP A 222 10.93 -8.39 11.98
CA TRP A 222 10.89 -9.71 11.36
C TRP A 222 11.68 -9.74 10.04
N GLY A 223 11.70 -8.64 9.29
CA GLY A 223 12.55 -8.55 8.09
C GLY A 223 14.03 -8.75 8.42
N GLU A 224 14.55 -8.04 9.43
CA GLU A 224 15.93 -8.17 9.89
C GLU A 224 16.20 -9.56 10.47
N VAL A 225 15.36 -10.04 11.38
CA VAL A 225 15.48 -11.38 11.98
C VAL A 225 15.43 -12.47 10.93
N SER A 226 14.49 -12.39 9.98
CA SER A 226 14.37 -13.38 8.92
C SER A 226 15.62 -13.37 8.03
N ASN A 227 16.16 -12.20 7.70
CA ASN A 227 17.39 -12.10 6.92
C ASN A 227 18.58 -12.68 7.68
N THR A 228 18.71 -12.36 8.97
CA THR A 228 19.75 -12.90 9.85
C THR A 228 19.66 -14.42 9.97
N ILE A 229 18.47 -14.96 10.26
CA ILE A 229 18.23 -16.41 10.29
C ILE A 229 18.54 -17.02 8.92
N ASN A 230 18.14 -16.39 7.82
CA ASN A 230 18.42 -16.91 6.48
C ASN A 230 19.92 -16.97 6.19
N SER A 231 20.65 -15.89 6.42
CA SER A 231 22.11 -15.82 6.24
C SER A 231 22.84 -16.85 7.11
N LEU A 232 22.46 -16.98 8.38
CA LEU A 232 23.02 -17.99 9.27
C LEU A 232 22.71 -19.41 8.78
N MET A 233 21.46 -19.67 8.37
CA MET A 233 21.10 -20.99 7.83
C MET A 233 21.89 -21.33 6.56
N GLU A 234 22.12 -20.37 5.67
CA GLU A 234 22.96 -20.57 4.48
C GLU A 234 24.41 -20.90 4.86
N GLN A 235 25.00 -20.14 5.79
CA GLN A 235 26.36 -20.38 6.28
C GLN A 235 26.53 -21.77 6.91
N TYR A 236 25.51 -22.28 7.58
CA TYR A 236 25.53 -23.56 8.29
C TYR A 236 24.78 -24.68 7.55
N ASN A 237 24.60 -24.59 6.22
CA ASN A 237 23.94 -25.61 5.39
C ASN A 237 22.58 -26.10 5.96
N ASN A 238 21.76 -25.16 6.43
CA ASN A 238 20.46 -25.36 7.08
C ASN A 238 20.50 -26.21 8.38
N ALA A 239 21.64 -26.24 9.06
CA ALA A 239 21.85 -26.89 10.35
C ALA A 239 22.65 -25.98 11.31
N LEU A 240 22.00 -24.91 11.77
CA LEU A 240 22.60 -23.85 12.60
C LEU A 240 22.70 -24.28 14.08
N PRO A 241 23.87 -24.22 14.74
CA PRO A 241 23.95 -24.48 16.19
C PRO A 241 23.04 -23.53 16.99
N LEU A 242 22.30 -24.06 17.96
CA LEU A 242 21.32 -23.28 18.74
C LEU A 242 21.93 -22.09 19.48
N GLU A 243 23.14 -22.25 20.03
CA GLU A 243 23.82 -21.17 20.75
C GLU A 243 24.19 -20.00 19.83
N VAL A 244 24.56 -20.27 18.57
CA VAL A 244 24.83 -19.23 17.57
C VAL A 244 23.55 -18.41 17.29
N LEU A 245 22.40 -19.08 17.16
CA LEU A 245 21.13 -18.37 16.98
C LEU A 245 20.77 -17.53 18.21
N LYS A 246 20.98 -18.05 19.43
CA LYS A 246 20.71 -17.31 20.67
C LYS A 246 21.56 -16.05 20.78
N GLU A 247 22.87 -16.16 20.56
CA GLU A 247 23.79 -15.03 20.58
C GLU A 247 23.38 -13.94 19.59
N GLU A 248 22.98 -14.34 18.38
CA GLU A 248 22.56 -13.38 17.36
C GLU A 248 21.21 -12.72 17.68
N LEU A 249 20.25 -13.49 18.20
CA LEU A 249 18.99 -12.94 18.68
C LEU A 249 19.23 -11.95 19.85
N GLU A 250 20.16 -12.25 20.77
CA GLU A 250 20.52 -11.34 21.86
C GLU A 250 21.12 -10.02 21.37
N LYS A 251 21.97 -10.04 20.33
CA LYS A 251 22.52 -8.80 19.71
C LYS A 251 21.43 -7.89 19.14
N THR A 252 20.34 -8.48 18.64
CA THR A 252 19.17 -7.74 18.13
C THR A 252 18.15 -7.35 19.23
N GLY A 253 18.48 -7.60 20.50
CA GLY A 253 17.59 -7.34 21.64
C GLY A 253 16.46 -8.37 21.79
N MET A 254 16.48 -9.44 20.99
CA MET A 254 15.49 -10.51 21.01
C MET A 254 15.92 -11.62 21.97
N LYS A 255 15.49 -11.51 23.23
CA LYS A 255 15.79 -12.53 24.26
C LYS A 255 15.28 -13.93 23.88
N SER A 256 15.79 -14.95 24.54
CA SER A 256 15.46 -16.38 24.38
C SER A 256 13.95 -16.71 24.27
N GLN A 257 13.06 -15.91 24.85
CA GLN A 257 11.61 -16.01 24.66
C GLN A 257 11.15 -15.94 23.18
N TYR A 258 11.95 -15.34 22.30
CA TYR A 258 11.70 -15.32 20.86
C TYR A 258 11.91 -16.68 20.21
N LEU A 259 12.76 -17.55 20.76
CA LEU A 259 12.90 -18.92 20.24
C LEU A 259 11.58 -19.67 20.32
N ALA A 260 10.81 -19.52 21.41
CA ALA A 260 9.49 -20.12 21.54
C ALA A 260 8.50 -19.59 20.50
N LYS A 261 8.61 -18.31 20.12
CA LYS A 261 7.80 -17.74 19.02
C LYS A 261 8.21 -18.33 17.68
N LEU A 262 9.51 -18.41 17.39
CA LEU A 262 10.03 -18.95 16.13
C LEU A 262 9.70 -20.44 15.97
N THR A 263 9.78 -21.24 17.03
CA THR A 263 9.39 -22.65 17.00
C THR A 263 7.88 -22.82 16.96
N GLY A 264 7.13 -22.08 17.78
CA GLY A 264 5.67 -22.14 17.84
C GLY A 264 4.98 -21.71 16.54
N SER A 265 5.59 -20.78 15.80
CA SER A 265 5.17 -20.38 14.45
C SER A 265 5.76 -21.25 13.33
N ARG A 266 6.45 -22.35 13.68
CA ARG A 266 7.04 -23.31 12.73
C ARG A 266 8.00 -22.68 11.72
N LEU A 267 8.61 -21.55 12.10
CA LEU A 267 9.66 -20.89 11.32
C LEU A 267 11.00 -21.63 11.49
N ILE A 268 11.24 -22.18 12.68
CA ILE A 268 12.40 -23.03 12.95
C ILE A 268 11.98 -24.32 13.65
N VAL A 269 12.83 -25.34 13.55
CA VAL A 269 12.75 -26.59 14.31
C VAL A 269 14.06 -26.75 15.07
N ILE A 270 14.00 -27.15 16.33
CA ILE A 270 15.18 -27.38 17.18
C ILE A 270 15.27 -28.87 17.50
N GLU A 271 16.33 -29.53 17.03
CA GLU A 271 16.61 -30.95 17.22
C GLU A 271 18.09 -31.16 17.54
N ASN A 272 18.41 -31.88 18.61
CA ASN A 272 19.80 -32.19 19.00
C ASN A 272 20.73 -30.96 19.05
N ASN A 273 20.26 -29.85 19.63
CA ASN A 273 20.96 -28.54 19.67
C ASN A 273 21.26 -27.90 18.30
N LEU A 274 20.63 -28.39 17.23
CA LEU A 274 20.67 -27.79 15.91
C LEU A 274 19.31 -27.17 15.59
N VAL A 275 19.37 -26.01 14.96
CA VAL A 275 18.22 -25.29 14.43
C VAL A 275 18.16 -25.52 12.93
N ARG A 276 16.99 -25.92 12.45
CA ARG A 276 16.70 -26.13 11.04
C ARG A 276 15.56 -25.24 10.59
N PRO A 277 15.46 -24.90 9.29
CA PRO A 277 14.30 -24.20 8.76
C PRO A 277 13.03 -25.03 8.99
N GLY A 278 12.02 -24.41 9.59
CA GLY A 278 10.70 -25.01 9.73
C GLY A 278 9.87 -24.91 8.45
N ALA A 279 8.71 -25.56 8.45
CA ALA A 279 7.82 -25.62 7.29
C ALA A 279 7.39 -24.23 6.83
N ASP A 280 7.10 -23.31 7.76
CA ASP A 280 6.56 -21.99 7.43
C ASP A 280 7.64 -21.03 6.96
N LEU A 281 8.88 -21.16 7.45
CA LEU A 281 10.03 -20.42 6.90
C LEU A 281 10.37 -20.89 5.49
N ASN A 282 10.39 -22.20 5.24
CA ASN A 282 10.59 -22.74 3.90
C ASN A 282 9.47 -22.31 2.95
N HIS A 283 8.22 -22.29 3.43
CA HIS A 283 7.11 -21.79 2.67
C HIS A 283 7.28 -20.31 2.31
N LEU A 284 7.62 -19.47 3.29
CA LEU A 284 7.86 -18.05 3.07
C LEU A 284 9.03 -17.81 2.09
N ARG A 285 10.16 -18.52 2.27
CA ARG A 285 11.28 -18.48 1.33
C ARG A 285 10.81 -18.81 -0.08
N SER A 286 10.10 -19.93 -0.26
CA SER A 286 9.58 -20.35 -1.56
C SER A 286 8.60 -19.35 -2.17
N LEU A 287 7.80 -18.65 -1.36
CA LEU A 287 6.87 -17.62 -1.86
C LEU A 287 7.61 -16.38 -2.35
N LEU A 288 8.72 -16.00 -1.71
CA LEU A 288 9.43 -14.75 -1.97
C LEU A 288 10.66 -14.90 -2.88
N SER A 289 11.22 -16.11 -2.98
CA SER A 289 12.40 -16.42 -3.82
C SER A 289 12.06 -16.74 -5.27
N GLY A 290 10.77 -16.78 -5.62
CA GLY A 290 10.27 -17.28 -6.91
C GLY A 290 10.66 -16.48 -8.16
N ASP A 291 11.21 -15.27 -8.03
CA ASP A 291 11.70 -14.48 -9.16
C ASP A 291 13.15 -14.03 -8.93
N SER A 292 14.09 -14.67 -9.65
CA SER A 292 15.48 -14.20 -9.77
C SER A 292 15.57 -12.78 -10.35
N ASN A 293 14.51 -12.32 -11.01
CA ASN A 293 14.34 -10.96 -11.54
C ASN A 293 13.47 -10.09 -10.63
N SER A 294 13.61 -10.23 -9.31
CA SER A 294 12.88 -9.39 -8.35
C SER A 294 13.12 -7.90 -8.64
N PRO A 295 12.06 -7.11 -8.91
CA PRO A 295 12.23 -5.72 -9.26
C PRO A 295 12.84 -4.92 -8.10
N ASN A 296 13.61 -3.89 -8.47
CA ASN A 296 14.39 -3.09 -7.53
C ASN A 296 14.18 -1.58 -7.69
N ASN A 297 13.38 -1.16 -8.64
CA ASN A 297 12.98 0.22 -8.82
C ASN A 297 11.66 0.26 -9.62
N LEU A 298 11.09 1.46 -9.79
CA LEU A 298 9.84 1.65 -10.53
C LEU A 298 9.92 1.12 -11.98
N SER A 299 11.04 1.31 -12.68
CA SER A 299 11.19 0.89 -14.08
C SER A 299 11.22 -0.65 -14.20
N SER A 300 12.06 -1.32 -13.40
CA SER A 300 12.14 -2.78 -13.39
C SER A 300 10.84 -3.41 -12.88
N TRP A 301 10.15 -2.78 -11.93
CA TRP A 301 8.82 -3.21 -11.48
C TRP A 301 7.76 -3.14 -12.58
N LYS A 302 7.71 -2.03 -13.36
CA LYS A 302 6.76 -1.93 -14.47
C LYS A 302 6.99 -3.04 -15.49
N LYS A 303 8.25 -3.29 -15.86
CA LYS A 303 8.63 -4.36 -16.78
C LYS A 303 8.21 -5.73 -16.24
N TRP A 304 8.60 -6.05 -15.00
CA TRP A 304 8.26 -7.30 -14.34
C TRP A 304 6.75 -7.56 -14.28
N ALA A 305 5.95 -6.55 -13.90
CA ALA A 305 4.50 -6.69 -13.80
C ALA A 305 3.82 -6.78 -15.19
N ALA A 306 4.38 -6.12 -16.20
CA ALA A 306 3.93 -6.23 -17.59
C ALA A 306 4.23 -7.62 -18.19
N GLU A 307 5.43 -8.17 -17.94
CA GLU A 307 5.84 -9.52 -18.34
C GLU A 307 4.95 -10.60 -17.72
N LYS A 308 4.53 -10.43 -16.46
CA LYS A 308 3.53 -11.30 -15.82
C LYS A 308 2.11 -11.07 -16.33
N GLY A 309 1.87 -10.05 -17.16
CA GLY A 309 0.55 -9.73 -17.71
C GLY A 309 -0.46 -9.30 -16.64
N ILE A 310 0.03 -8.71 -15.54
CA ILE A 310 -0.76 -8.28 -14.37
C ILE A 310 -0.80 -6.76 -14.21
N LEU A 311 -0.16 -5.98 -15.07
CA LEU A 311 -0.11 -4.52 -14.96
C LEU A 311 -1.09 -3.81 -15.91
N TRP A 312 -1.84 -2.87 -15.35
CA TRP A 312 -2.58 -1.86 -16.08
C TRP A 312 -2.17 -0.47 -15.61
N GLN A 313 -2.10 0.47 -16.55
CA GLN A 313 -1.87 1.88 -16.28
C GLN A 313 -3.12 2.68 -16.67
N GLN A 314 -3.54 3.54 -15.76
CA GLN A 314 -4.66 4.44 -15.96
C GLN A 314 -4.16 5.73 -16.58
N GLU A 315 -4.70 6.10 -17.73
CA GLU A 315 -4.49 7.41 -18.32
C GLU A 315 -5.48 8.39 -17.69
N MET A 316 -4.98 9.54 -17.24
CA MET A 316 -5.78 10.59 -16.61
C MET A 316 -6.31 11.59 -17.65
N ASP A 317 -6.67 11.08 -18.83
CA ASP A 317 -7.30 11.85 -19.91
C ASP A 317 -8.78 12.12 -19.61
N GLN A 318 -9.51 12.75 -20.54
CA GLN A 318 -10.95 12.98 -20.37
C GLN A 318 -11.74 11.67 -20.19
N ASN A 319 -11.26 10.59 -20.83
CA ASN A 319 -11.95 9.31 -20.85
C ASN A 319 -11.58 8.40 -19.69
N CYS A 320 -10.52 8.69 -18.94
CA CYS A 320 -9.97 7.78 -17.95
C CYS A 320 -9.77 6.39 -18.53
N THR A 321 -8.96 6.29 -19.59
CA THR A 321 -8.69 5.02 -20.27
C THR A 321 -7.75 4.13 -19.46
N LEU A 322 -8.17 2.90 -19.15
CA LEU A 322 -7.32 1.89 -18.51
C LEU A 322 -6.64 1.03 -19.60
N LYS A 323 -5.31 1.07 -19.67
CA LYS A 323 -4.52 0.32 -20.66
C LYS A 323 -3.74 -0.79 -19.99
N LYS A 324 -3.80 -2.01 -20.56
CA LYS A 324 -2.89 -3.09 -20.17
C LYS A 324 -1.48 -2.75 -20.63
N VAL A 325 -0.50 -2.89 -19.76
CA VAL A 325 0.90 -2.63 -20.08
C VAL A 325 1.52 -3.92 -20.62
N PHE A 326 2.18 -3.82 -21.78
CA PHE A 326 2.92 -4.92 -22.41
C PHE A 326 4.43 -4.69 -22.23
N PRO A 327 5.24 -5.77 -22.24
CA PRO A 327 6.70 -5.71 -22.02
C PRO A 327 7.48 -4.82 -22.98
#